data_AF-A0A529Y9B0-F1
#
_entry.id   AF-A0A529Y9B0-F1
#
_cell.length_a   1.000
_cell.length_b   1.000
_cell.length_c   1.000
_cell.angle_alpha   90.00
_cell.angle_beta   90.00
_cell.angle_gamma   90.00
#
_symmetry.space_group_name_H-M   'P 1'
#
loop_
_entity.id
_entity.type
_entity.pdbx_description
1 polymer ?
#
loop_
_entity_poly.entity_id
_entity_poly.type
_entity_poly.pdbx_seq_one_letter_code
_entity_poly.pdbx_strand_id
1 'polypeptide(L)'
;MSLQDLLTTPHYATSTHKVLELFYVPALSRSVGYDRGVGYFTSNWLRLAASGLADLAANGGKARIVASPKLDRDDCAALNQGLDARSDPRLHTALERTLAELERDLAHDTLAALAWMIADG
;
A
#
# COMPACT_ATOMS: atom_id res chain seq x y z
N MET A 1 15.88 10.19 -9.29
CA MET A 1 15.97 11.07 -8.09
C MET A 1 15.66 10.21 -6.88
N SER A 2 16.43 10.36 -5.81
CA SER A 2 16.23 9.62 -4.57
C SER A 2 15.25 10.35 -3.64
N LEU A 3 14.81 9.69 -2.56
CA LEU A 3 14.01 10.34 -1.51
C LEU A 3 14.72 11.56 -0.90
N GLN A 4 16.05 11.56 -0.83
CA GLN A 4 16.83 12.67 -0.27
C GLN A 4 16.73 13.96 -1.11
N ASP A 5 16.36 13.82 -2.39
CA ASP A 5 16.18 14.93 -3.32
C ASP A 5 14.74 15.47 -3.30
N LEU A 6 13.87 14.94 -2.44
CA LEU A 6 12.49 15.41 -2.32
C LEU A 6 12.44 16.75 -1.57
N LEU A 7 11.94 17.78 -2.26
CA LEU A 7 11.67 19.08 -1.66
C LEU A 7 10.45 18.96 -0.74
N THR A 8 10.66 19.04 0.56
CA THR A 8 9.60 18.96 1.57
C THR A 8 9.47 20.25 2.37
N THR A 9 8.29 20.52 2.90
CA THR A 9 8.09 21.54 3.92
C THR A 9 8.38 20.98 5.32
N PRO A 10 8.73 21.82 6.31
CA PRO A 10 8.94 21.37 7.68
C PRO A 10 7.69 20.79 8.36
N HIS A 11 6.50 21.08 7.82
CA HIS A 11 5.23 20.72 8.40
C HIS A 11 4.16 20.50 7.32
N TYR A 12 3.35 19.47 7.54
CA TYR A 12 2.14 19.16 6.78
C TYR A 12 0.99 18.87 7.76
N ALA A 13 -0.19 19.40 7.46
CA ALA A 13 -1.41 19.11 8.23
C ALA A 13 -2.57 18.80 7.29
N THR A 14 -3.32 17.75 7.58
CA THR A 14 -4.47 17.30 6.77
C THR A 14 -5.59 18.34 6.70
N SER A 15 -5.66 19.28 7.66
CA SER A 15 -6.62 20.38 7.66
C SER A 15 -6.30 21.49 6.67
N THR A 16 -5.06 21.62 6.23
CA THR A 16 -4.58 22.75 5.41
C THR A 16 -3.81 22.33 4.16
N HIS A 17 -3.40 21.07 4.10
CA HIS A 17 -2.57 20.53 3.03
C HIS A 17 -3.17 19.25 2.49
N LYS A 18 -2.99 19.06 1.19
CA LYS A 18 -3.17 17.77 0.54
C LYS A 18 -1.96 16.89 0.79
N VAL A 19 -1.78 16.43 2.04
CA VAL A 19 -0.58 15.71 2.51
C VAL A 19 -0.25 14.50 1.64
N LEU A 20 -1.28 13.84 1.10
CA LEU A 20 -1.11 12.70 0.21
C LEU A 20 -0.37 13.07 -1.09
N GLU A 21 -0.84 14.12 -1.77
CA GLU A 21 -0.28 14.62 -3.04
C GLU A 21 1.07 15.32 -2.80
N LEU A 22 1.21 16.06 -1.70
CA LEU A 22 2.36 16.90 -1.42
C LEU A 22 3.52 16.17 -0.75
N PHE A 23 3.28 15.02 -0.13
CA PHE A 23 4.31 14.30 0.64
C PHE A 23 4.28 12.79 0.38
N TYR A 24 3.17 12.10 0.65
CA TYR A 24 3.16 10.64 0.61
C TYR A 24 3.44 10.08 -0.79
N VAL A 25 2.71 10.52 -1.82
CA VAL A 25 2.91 10.01 -3.19
C VAL A 25 4.33 10.31 -3.69
N PRO A 26 4.85 11.55 -3.61
CA PRO A 26 6.23 11.84 -4.02
C PRO A 26 7.31 11.12 -3.21
N ALA A 27 7.08 10.86 -1.92
CA ALA A 27 8.04 10.15 -1.08
C ALA A 27 8.06 8.65 -1.40
N LEU A 28 6.88 8.03 -1.51
CA LEU A 28 6.74 6.62 -1.84
C LEU A 28 7.36 6.31 -3.20
N SER A 29 7.13 7.16 -4.21
CA SER A 29 7.65 6.94 -5.57
C SER A 29 9.17 7.03 -5.71
N ARG A 30 9.86 7.56 -4.70
CA ARG A 30 11.32 7.72 -4.64
C ARG A 30 11.96 6.85 -3.56
N SER A 31 11.20 5.91 -3.01
CA SER A 31 11.61 5.04 -1.92
C SER A 31 11.68 3.58 -2.36
N VAL A 32 12.40 2.78 -1.59
CA VAL A 32 12.41 1.30 -1.66
C VAL A 32 11.93 0.66 -0.35
N GLY A 33 11.50 1.48 0.61
CA GLY A 33 11.05 1.03 1.91
C GLY A 33 10.06 2.01 2.52
N TYR A 34 9.00 1.50 3.14
CA TYR A 34 8.01 2.29 3.85
C TYR A 34 7.55 1.59 5.12
N ASP A 35 7.98 2.10 6.27
CA ASP A 35 7.55 1.60 7.58
C ASP A 35 6.56 2.60 8.21
N ARG A 36 5.38 2.10 8.66
CA ARG A 36 4.34 2.94 9.25
C ARG A 36 3.70 2.29 10.48
N GLY A 37 3.68 3.03 11.60
CA GLY A 37 2.84 2.70 12.76
C GLY A 37 1.52 3.47 12.72
N VAL A 38 0.39 2.78 12.92
CA VAL A 38 -0.95 3.41 12.93
C VAL A 38 -1.85 2.87 14.04
N GLY A 39 -2.61 3.77 14.68
CA GLY A 39 -3.63 3.39 15.65
C GLY A 39 -4.91 2.82 15.01
N TYR A 40 -5.18 3.15 13.75
CA TYR A 40 -6.32 2.64 12.98
C TYR A 40 -5.89 2.45 11.53
N PHE A 41 -6.17 1.26 10.98
CA PHE A 41 -5.85 0.92 9.60
C PHE A 41 -7.13 0.54 8.87
N THR A 42 -7.27 1.06 7.64
CA THR A 42 -8.23 0.56 6.67
C THR A 42 -7.60 0.53 5.29
N SER A 43 -8.08 -0.38 4.43
CA SER A 43 -7.66 -0.43 3.02
C SER A 43 -7.93 0.88 2.27
N ASN A 44 -8.84 1.75 2.73
CA ASN A 44 -9.08 3.05 2.12
C ASN A 44 -7.81 3.92 2.03
N TRP A 45 -6.88 3.80 2.98
CA TRP A 45 -5.60 4.50 2.87
C TRP A 45 -4.77 4.02 1.67
N LEU A 46 -4.78 2.72 1.38
CA LEU A 46 -4.10 2.13 0.22
C LEU A 46 -4.71 2.66 -1.09
N ARG A 47 -6.04 2.74 -1.14
CA ARG A 47 -6.77 3.33 -2.28
C ARG A 47 -6.34 4.76 -2.57
N LEU A 48 -6.23 5.57 -1.52
CA LEU A 48 -5.79 6.94 -1.64
C LEU A 48 -4.31 7.00 -2.09
N ALA A 49 -3.44 6.20 -1.49
CA ALA A 49 -2.00 6.19 -1.78
C ALA A 49 -1.61 5.34 -3.02
N ALA A 50 -2.57 4.91 -3.83
CA ALA A 50 -2.41 3.91 -4.87
C ALA A 50 -1.21 4.16 -5.80
N SER A 51 -1.13 5.37 -6.36
CA SER A 51 -0.03 5.76 -7.27
C SER A 51 1.34 5.65 -6.60
N GLY A 52 1.49 6.20 -5.39
CA GLY A 52 2.76 6.13 -4.66
C GLY A 52 3.15 4.70 -4.27
N LEU A 53 2.18 3.87 -3.86
CA LEU A 53 2.43 2.47 -3.52
C LEU A 53 2.79 1.63 -4.75
N ALA A 54 2.18 1.91 -5.90
CA ALA A 54 2.53 1.26 -7.15
C ALA A 54 3.97 1.61 -7.57
N ASP A 55 4.37 2.88 -7.46
CA ASP A 55 5.77 3.28 -7.72
C ASP A 55 6.75 2.65 -6.71
N LEU A 56 6.39 2.57 -5.43
CA LEU A 56 7.20 1.87 -4.42
C LEU A 56 7.44 0.41 -4.84
N ALA A 57 6.38 -0.29 -5.26
CA ALA A 57 6.47 -1.68 -5.73
C ALA A 57 7.30 -1.79 -7.02
N ALA A 58 7.10 -0.88 -7.98
CA ALA A 58 7.87 -0.82 -9.22
C ALA A 58 9.38 -0.60 -8.98
N ASN A 59 9.74 0.10 -7.90
CA ASN A 59 11.12 0.26 -7.45
C ASN A 59 11.69 -0.98 -6.74
N GLY A 60 10.94 -2.09 -6.65
CA GLY A 60 11.29 -3.27 -5.86
C GLY A 60 11.23 -3.02 -4.35
N GLY A 61 10.47 -2.00 -3.94
CA GLY A 61 10.35 -1.58 -2.56
C GLY A 61 9.31 -2.36 -1.75
N LYS A 62 9.42 -2.28 -0.42
CA LYS A 62 8.52 -2.98 0.51
C LYS A 62 7.85 -2.03 1.49
N ALA A 63 6.61 -2.36 1.86
CA ALA A 63 5.86 -1.65 2.89
C ALA A 63 5.64 -2.53 4.12
N ARG A 64 5.78 -1.96 5.31
CA ARG A 64 5.46 -2.60 6.59
C ARG A 64 4.56 -1.69 7.39
N ILE A 65 3.39 -2.19 7.76
CA ILE A 65 2.41 -1.43 8.54
C ILE A 65 2.15 -2.17 9.85
N VAL A 66 2.43 -1.50 10.96
CA VAL A 66 2.08 -1.97 12.30
C VAL A 66 0.79 -1.26 12.71
N ALA A 67 -0.31 -2.02 12.74
CA ALA A 67 -1.63 -1.50 13.05
C ALA A 67 -2.16 -2.04 14.39
N SER A 68 -3.08 -1.30 15.01
CA SER A 68 -3.94 -1.80 16.08
C SER A 68 -4.72 -3.05 15.63
N PRO A 69 -5.06 -3.99 16.54
CA PRO A 69 -5.86 -5.18 16.19
C PRO A 69 -7.28 -4.85 15.75
N LYS A 70 -7.73 -3.59 15.90
CA LYS A 70 -9.04 -3.15 15.41
C LYS A 70 -8.98 -2.90 13.91
N LEU A 71 -9.37 -3.91 13.15
CA LEU A 71 -9.45 -3.92 11.69
C LEU A 71 -10.88 -4.17 11.23
N ASP A 72 -11.25 -3.63 10.07
CA ASP A 72 -12.52 -3.95 9.43
C ASP A 72 -12.53 -5.40 8.94
N ARG A 73 -13.71 -6.03 8.96
CA ARG A 73 -13.85 -7.46 8.64
C ARG A 73 -13.32 -7.82 7.26
N ASP A 74 -13.55 -6.95 6.29
CA ASP A 74 -13.14 -7.18 4.90
C ASP A 74 -11.63 -7.00 4.74
N ASP A 75 -11.02 -6.05 5.47
CA ASP A 75 -9.57 -5.89 5.52
C ASP A 75 -8.91 -7.14 6.15
N CYS A 76 -9.46 -7.66 7.25
CA CYS A 76 -9.01 -8.92 7.85
C CYS A 76 -9.09 -10.10 6.86
N ALA A 77 -10.18 -10.19 6.09
CA ALA A 77 -10.35 -11.25 5.11
C ALA A 77 -9.30 -11.18 4.00
N ALA A 78 -9.03 -9.98 3.46
CA ALA A 78 -8.00 -9.76 2.46
C ALA A 78 -6.59 -10.09 2.97
N LEU A 79 -6.27 -9.68 4.20
CA LEU A 79 -5.00 -10.01 4.85
C LEU A 79 -4.80 -11.53 4.98
N ASN A 80 -5.82 -12.24 5.47
CA ASN A 80 -5.77 -13.70 5.58
C ASN A 80 -5.64 -14.38 4.22
N GLN A 81 -6.39 -13.93 3.22
CA GLN A 81 -6.29 -14.46 1.86
C GLN A 81 -4.88 -14.30 1.28
N GLY A 82 -4.24 -13.15 1.51
CA GLY A 82 -2.86 -12.93 1.11
C GLY A 82 -1.88 -13.85 1.83
N LEU A 83 -2.04 -14.04 3.15
CA LEU A 83 -1.21 -14.95 3.94
C LEU A 83 -1.34 -16.41 3.47
N ASP A 84 -2.55 -16.86 3.18
CA ASP A 84 -2.80 -18.20 2.63
C ASP A 84 -2.13 -18.35 1.26
N ALA A 85 -2.23 -17.32 0.41
CA ALA A 85 -1.63 -17.29 -0.91
C ALA A 85 -0.09 -17.26 -0.91
N ARG A 86 0.56 -16.78 0.16
CA ARG A 86 2.03 -16.93 0.31
C ARG A 86 2.46 -18.39 0.36
N SER A 87 1.60 -19.27 0.87
CA SER A 87 1.91 -20.68 1.11
C SER A 87 1.30 -21.62 0.06
N ASP A 88 0.24 -21.19 -0.64
CA ASP A 88 -0.41 -21.94 -1.71
C ASP A 88 -0.20 -21.28 -3.08
N PRO A 89 0.65 -21.87 -3.96
CA PRO A 89 0.90 -21.36 -5.30
C PRO A 89 -0.36 -21.20 -6.16
N ARG A 90 -1.40 -22.02 -5.94
CA ARG A 90 -2.65 -21.91 -6.71
C ARG A 90 -3.41 -20.64 -6.35
N LEU A 91 -3.43 -20.30 -5.07
CA LEU A 91 -4.01 -19.05 -4.59
C LEU A 91 -3.19 -17.85 -5.03
N HIS A 92 -1.85 -17.95 -5.00
CA HIS A 92 -0.96 -16.92 -5.52
C HIS A 92 -1.26 -16.60 -6.98
N THR A 93 -1.27 -17.61 -7.84
CA THR A 93 -1.58 -17.44 -9.27
C THR A 93 -2.99 -16.92 -9.51
N ALA A 94 -3.96 -17.26 -8.66
CA ALA A 94 -5.32 -16.70 -8.76
C ALA A 94 -5.34 -15.19 -8.45
N LEU A 95 -4.61 -14.75 -7.42
CA LEU A 95 -4.46 -13.32 -7.10
C LEU A 95 -3.73 -12.57 -8.21
N GLU A 96 -2.61 -13.10 -8.71
CA GLU A 96 -1.85 -12.50 -9.81
C GLU A 96 -2.70 -12.30 -11.06
N ARG A 97 -3.56 -13.26 -11.42
CA ARG A 97 -4.47 -13.14 -12.58
C ARG A 97 -5.55 -12.07 -12.42
N THR A 98 -5.86 -11.71 -11.17
CA THR A 98 -6.84 -10.67 -10.87
C THR A 98 -6.21 -9.29 -10.97
N LEU A 99 -4.89 -9.20 -10.79
CA LEU A 99 -4.12 -7.97 -10.91
C LEU A 99 -3.87 -7.66 -12.40
N ALA A 100 -4.36 -6.51 -12.86
CA ALA A 100 -4.04 -5.99 -14.19
C ALA A 100 -2.94 -4.92 -14.08
N GLU A 101 -3.14 -3.94 -13.20
CA GLU A 101 -2.26 -2.79 -12.99
C GLU A 101 -2.37 -2.38 -11.52
N LEU A 102 -1.29 -2.51 -10.75
CA LEU A 102 -1.33 -2.33 -9.29
C LEU A 102 -1.92 -0.98 -8.85
N GLU A 103 -1.58 0.12 -9.52
CA GLU A 103 -2.17 1.43 -9.20
C GLU A 103 -3.69 1.42 -9.38
N ARG A 104 -4.17 0.93 -10.53
CA ARG A 104 -5.60 0.84 -10.83
C ARG A 104 -6.31 -0.07 -9.82
N ASP A 105 -5.72 -1.22 -9.52
CA ASP A 105 -6.33 -2.23 -8.65
C ASP A 105 -6.34 -1.77 -7.19
N LEU A 106 -5.30 -1.07 -6.73
CA LEU A 106 -5.36 -0.37 -5.45
C LEU A 106 -6.47 0.70 -5.43
N ALA A 107 -6.66 1.43 -6.52
CA ALA A 107 -7.64 2.49 -6.62
C ALA A 107 -9.10 2.00 -6.74
N HIS A 108 -9.35 0.79 -7.27
CA HIS A 108 -10.68 0.28 -7.56
C HIS A 108 -11.00 -1.03 -6.82
N ASP A 109 -10.10 -2.00 -6.85
CA ASP A 109 -10.23 -3.35 -6.31
C ASP A 109 -9.30 -3.58 -5.09
N THR A 110 -9.28 -2.59 -4.18
CA THR A 110 -8.26 -2.43 -3.14
C THR A 110 -8.02 -3.67 -2.26
N LEU A 111 -9.08 -4.42 -1.94
CA LEU A 111 -8.95 -5.63 -1.12
C LEU A 111 -8.22 -6.77 -1.84
N ALA A 112 -8.47 -6.94 -3.15
CA ALA A 112 -7.76 -7.92 -3.96
C ALA A 112 -6.29 -7.52 -4.13
N ALA A 113 -6.03 -6.23 -4.38
CA ALA A 113 -4.68 -5.69 -4.44
C ALA A 113 -3.94 -5.85 -3.10
N LEU A 114 -4.60 -5.61 -1.96
CA LEU A 114 -4.05 -5.83 -0.63
C LEU A 114 -3.67 -7.31 -0.42
N ALA A 115 -4.57 -8.24 -0.75
CA ALA A 115 -4.29 -9.67 -0.63
C ALA A 115 -3.06 -10.07 -1.49
N TRP A 116 -2.98 -9.56 -2.73
CA TRP A 116 -1.84 -9.79 -3.60
C TRP A 116 -0.54 -9.20 -3.04
N MET A 117 -0.55 -7.96 -2.52
CA MET A 117 0.64 -7.34 -1.93
C MET A 117 1.19 -8.13 -0.75
N ILE A 118 0.32 -8.72 0.07
CA ILE A 118 0.74 -9.60 1.18
C ILE A 118 1.31 -10.92 0.64
N ALA A 119 0.74 -11.45 -0.43
CA ALA A 119 1.19 -12.68 -1.08
C ALA A 119 2.60 -12.53 -1.71
N ASP A 120 2.81 -11.44 -2.44
CA ASP A 120 4.06 -11.12 -3.15
C ASP A 120 5.19 -10.74 -2.17
N GLY A 121 4.89 -9.88 -1.19
CA GLY A 121 5.74 -9.58 -0.03
C GLY A 121 6.74 -8.45 -0.18
#